data_AF-A0A9X3DE60-F1
#
_entry.id   AF-A0A9X3DE60-F1
#
_cell.length_a   1.000
_cell.length_b   1.000
_cell.length_c   1.000
_cell.angle_alpha   90.00
_cell.angle_beta   90.00
_cell.angle_gamma   90.00
#
_symmetry.space_group_name_H-M   'P 1'
#
loop_
_entity.id
_entity.type
_entity.pdbx_description
1 polymer ?
#
loop_
_entity_poly.entity_id
_entity_poly.type
_entity_poly.pdbx_seq_one_letter_code
_entity_poly.pdbx_strand_id
1 'polypeptide(L)'
;MNKHLPIFILTFLFYSFANAQNFDVRKLTLKSDVILLYDQDSIAYIDDVINDHTTNHFYQLKAVTQTVKNTVGFKYANTKLPYLVENEDYFKIFEKGDCMGIGYATPIGPRPKYYGMLFLQKGAKQYQVIGIVENRNPFASWQDLIKQIQSVSTLEKVKDPKERYTKSIDWFLDNNVAPDENFVKYYKQKGILKTDTAKLNEQQLAKARALFFNGNETFLDLIANTNQTEIKDYYLQKLKDISFQSEYEFGDCLRFRRVVCMLTNDFNNNYDDVNRVLSDLLTKDELENYKKKPIMLYLIDLIEKKTYKTGAFSSSKL
;
A
#
# COMPACT_ATOMS: atom_id res chain seq x y z
N MET A 1 43.92 -4.21 2.88
CA MET A 1 43.16 -3.01 2.47
C MET A 1 42.48 -3.29 1.14
N ASN A 2 41.26 -3.81 1.15
CA ASN A 2 40.44 -3.93 -0.06
C ASN A 2 39.36 -2.85 -0.01
N LYS A 3 39.47 -1.90 -0.94
CA LYS A 3 38.59 -0.73 -1.10
C LYS A 3 37.51 -1.02 -2.14
N HIS A 4 36.58 -1.93 -1.86
CA HIS A 4 35.32 -2.00 -2.60
C HIS A 4 34.25 -2.49 -1.63
N LEU A 5 33.63 -1.55 -0.92
CA LEU A 5 32.34 -1.74 -0.28
C LEU A 5 31.31 -1.25 -1.30
N PRO A 6 30.71 -2.13 -2.13
CA PRO A 6 29.75 -1.68 -3.11
C PRO A 6 28.40 -1.54 -2.40
N ILE A 7 27.95 -0.30 -2.25
CA ILE A 7 26.56 0.15 -2.53
C ILE A 7 25.49 -0.95 -2.34
N PHE A 8 25.41 -1.55 -1.16
CA PHE A 8 24.35 -2.53 -0.80
C PHE A 8 23.59 -2.10 0.46
N ILE A 9 23.93 -0.93 1.02
CA ILE A 9 23.38 -0.41 2.27
C ILE A 9 22.42 0.77 2.04
N LEU A 10 22.32 1.33 0.83
CA LEU A 10 21.46 2.50 0.56
C LEU A 10 20.06 2.20 0.04
N THR A 11 19.74 0.93 -0.26
CA THR A 11 18.37 0.50 -0.62
C THR A 11 17.58 -0.08 0.57
N PHE A 12 18.22 -0.25 1.73
CA PHE A 12 17.56 -0.75 2.95
C PHE A 12 16.96 0.34 3.84
N LEU A 13 17.12 1.63 3.52
CA LEU A 13 16.60 2.75 4.33
C LEU A 13 15.15 3.17 4.03
N PHE A 14 14.43 2.45 3.17
CA PHE A 14 12.97 2.59 3.01
C PHE A 14 12.17 1.43 3.63
N TYR A 15 12.83 0.50 4.32
CA TYR A 15 12.17 -0.56 5.10
C TYR A 15 11.73 -0.04 6.48
N SER A 16 10.76 0.87 6.50
CA SER A 16 10.05 1.26 7.73
C SER A 16 8.53 1.20 7.57
N PHE A 17 8.00 0.30 6.73
CA PHE A 17 6.58 -0.13 6.75
C PHE A 17 6.38 -1.58 6.25
N ALA A 18 7.41 -2.42 6.31
CA ALA A 18 7.24 -3.84 5.96
C ALA A 18 6.70 -4.62 7.17
N ASN A 19 5.46 -5.12 7.01
CA ASN A 19 4.77 -6.14 7.83
C ASN A 19 3.90 -5.71 9.01
N ALA A 20 3.20 -4.57 8.92
CA ALA A 20 1.97 -4.35 9.70
C ALA A 20 0.97 -3.58 8.82
N GLN A 21 -0.01 -4.31 8.26
CA GLN A 21 -1.23 -3.81 7.60
C GLN A 21 -1.13 -2.37 7.04
N ASN A 22 -0.68 -2.22 5.79
CA ASN A 22 -0.80 -0.94 5.10
C ASN A 22 -2.29 -0.53 5.07
N PHE A 23 -2.65 0.55 5.75
CA PHE A 23 -4.02 1.09 5.79
C PHE A 23 -4.12 2.34 4.91
N ASP A 24 -5.30 2.57 4.34
CA ASP A 24 -5.57 3.76 3.52
C ASP A 24 -5.72 4.99 4.43
N VAL A 25 -4.60 5.68 4.68
CA VAL A 25 -4.51 6.91 5.48
C VAL A 25 -5.52 7.96 4.99
N ARG A 26 -5.67 8.11 3.66
CA ARG A 26 -6.55 9.11 3.07
C ARG A 26 -7.99 8.82 3.42
N LYS A 27 -8.46 7.61 3.13
CA LYS A 27 -9.85 7.22 3.38
C LYS A 27 -10.20 7.23 4.85
N LEU A 28 -9.31 6.74 5.71
CA LEU A 28 -9.53 6.75 7.16
C LEU A 28 -9.59 8.18 7.70
N THR A 29 -8.70 9.07 7.23
CA THR A 29 -8.72 10.50 7.60
C THR A 29 -10.00 11.18 7.15
N LEU A 30 -10.45 10.94 5.92
CA LEU A 30 -11.66 11.56 5.36
C LEU A 30 -12.96 11.08 6.03
N LYS A 31 -12.95 9.87 6.61
CA LYS A 31 -14.07 9.34 7.39
C LYS A 31 -14.08 9.80 8.84
N SER A 32 -12.94 10.25 9.36
CA SER A 32 -12.78 10.60 10.77
C SER A 32 -13.18 12.05 11.02
N ASP A 33 -13.97 12.30 12.05
CA ASP A 33 -14.21 13.66 12.57
C ASP A 33 -13.15 14.09 13.58
N VAL A 34 -12.56 13.11 14.27
CA VAL A 34 -11.52 13.31 15.29
C VAL A 34 -10.42 12.27 15.11
N ILE A 35 -9.17 12.70 15.20
CA ILE A 35 -7.99 11.84 15.17
C ILE A 35 -7.07 12.25 16.31
N LEU A 36 -6.76 11.29 17.17
CA LEU A 36 -6.02 11.52 18.42
C LEU A 36 -4.79 10.61 18.43
N LEU A 37 -3.64 11.19 18.72
CA LEU A 37 -2.44 10.43 19.08
C LEU A 37 -2.38 10.32 20.60
N TYR A 38 -2.12 9.11 21.10
CA TYR A 38 -2.05 8.81 22.52
C TYR A 38 -0.85 7.93 22.82
N ASP A 39 -0.35 8.02 24.06
CA ASP A 39 0.58 7.07 24.65
C ASP A 39 -0.20 5.81 25.02
N GLN A 40 0.25 4.61 24.64
CA GLN A 40 -0.52 3.37 24.84
C GLN A 40 -0.89 3.12 26.32
N ASP A 41 -0.07 3.57 27.27
CA ASP A 41 -0.37 3.47 28.71
C ASP A 41 -1.54 4.40 29.14
N SER A 42 -2.00 5.28 28.24
CA SER A 42 -3.12 6.19 28.45
C SER A 42 -4.48 5.60 28.07
N ILE A 43 -4.55 4.38 27.55
CA ILE A 43 -5.81 3.67 27.33
C ILE A 43 -6.14 2.82 28.57
N ALA A 44 -7.38 2.94 29.05
CA ALA A 44 -8.01 1.97 29.92
C ALA A 44 -9.06 1.19 29.14
N TYR A 45 -9.13 -0.11 29.40
CA TYR A 45 -10.19 -0.99 28.94
C TYR A 45 -11.22 -1.11 30.06
N ILE A 46 -12.49 -0.91 29.72
CA ILE A 46 -13.60 -0.98 30.67
C ILE A 46 -14.64 -1.93 30.09
N ASP A 47 -14.98 -2.92 30.91
CA ASP A 47 -16.02 -3.89 30.61
C ASP A 47 -17.22 -3.63 31.54
N ASP A 48 -18.37 -3.33 30.94
CA ASP A 48 -19.63 -3.20 31.67
C ASP A 48 -20.46 -4.46 31.38
N VAL A 49 -20.41 -5.44 32.29
CA VAL A 49 -21.18 -6.70 32.19
C VAL A 49 -22.68 -6.39 32.32
N ILE A 50 -23.46 -6.75 31.30
CA ILE A 50 -24.92 -6.57 31.31
C ILE A 50 -25.61 -7.79 31.89
N ASN A 51 -25.19 -8.98 31.46
CA ASN A 51 -25.71 -10.28 31.90
C ASN A 51 -24.66 -11.39 31.66
N ASP A 52 -25.06 -12.65 31.85
CA ASP A 52 -24.20 -13.84 31.73
C ASP A 52 -23.73 -14.18 30.30
N HIS A 53 -24.22 -13.47 29.28
CA HIS A 53 -23.90 -13.70 27.87
C HIS A 53 -23.71 -12.38 27.08
N THR A 54 -23.54 -11.25 27.77
CA THR A 54 -23.41 -9.93 27.13
C THR A 54 -22.59 -8.99 27.99
N THR A 55 -21.49 -8.50 27.41
CA THR A 55 -20.62 -7.49 27.99
C THR A 55 -20.47 -6.33 27.00
N ASN A 56 -20.58 -5.09 27.49
CA ASN A 56 -20.21 -3.93 26.67
C ASN A 56 -18.74 -3.58 26.90
N HIS A 57 -18.00 -3.38 25.81
CA HIS A 57 -16.58 -3.08 25.84
C HIS A 57 -16.28 -1.64 25.44
N PHE A 58 -15.45 -0.95 26.23
CA PHE A 58 -15.10 0.45 25.99
C PHE A 58 -13.59 0.71 26.12
N TYR A 59 -13.09 1.58 25.24
CA TYR A 59 -11.86 2.33 25.48
C TYR A 59 -12.16 3.58 26.28
N GLN A 60 -11.30 3.91 27.24
CA GLN A 60 -11.28 5.22 27.89
C GLN A 60 -9.88 5.80 27.83
N LEU A 61 -9.75 6.99 27.24
CA LEU A 61 -8.48 7.72 27.17
C LEU A 61 -8.28 8.54 28.45
N LYS A 62 -7.23 8.24 29.20
CA LYS A 62 -6.77 9.02 30.36
C LYS A 62 -6.06 10.31 29.94
N ALA A 63 -5.32 10.26 28.84
CA ALA A 63 -4.57 11.38 28.29
C ALA A 63 -4.48 11.28 26.77
N VAL A 64 -4.31 12.44 26.12
CA VAL A 64 -4.05 12.57 24.68
C VAL A 64 -2.71 13.27 24.52
N THR A 65 -1.80 12.67 23.76
CA THR A 65 -0.50 13.27 23.45
C THR A 65 -0.67 14.44 22.48
N GLN A 66 -1.45 14.23 21.42
CA GLN A 66 -1.70 15.26 20.41
C GLN A 66 -3.06 15.06 19.73
N THR A 67 -3.81 16.15 19.58
CA THR A 67 -4.98 16.19 18.70
C THR A 67 -4.51 16.45 17.28
N VAL A 68 -4.66 15.48 16.39
CA VAL A 68 -4.23 15.59 14.98
C VAL A 68 -5.34 16.20 14.12
N LYS A 69 -6.60 15.80 14.38
CA LYS A 69 -7.81 16.34 13.73
C LYS A 69 -8.92 16.43 14.78
N ASN A 70 -9.70 17.51 14.78
CA ASN A 70 -10.91 17.64 15.60
C ASN A 70 -11.84 18.69 14.99
N THR A 71 -12.72 18.26 14.09
CA THR A 71 -13.64 19.16 13.38
C THR A 71 -14.93 19.44 14.16
N VAL A 72 -15.15 18.73 15.28
CA VAL A 72 -16.44 18.69 15.99
C VAL A 72 -16.34 19.08 17.47
N GLY A 73 -15.19 19.60 17.91
CA GLY A 73 -14.99 20.06 19.30
C GLY A 73 -15.00 18.94 20.34
N PHE A 74 -14.59 17.73 19.96
CA PHE A 74 -14.52 16.57 20.86
C PHE A 74 -13.62 16.82 22.06
N LYS A 75 -14.03 16.34 23.24
CA LYS A 75 -13.26 16.35 24.48
C LYS A 75 -13.10 14.92 24.97
N TYR A 76 -11.85 14.46 25.11
CA TYR A 76 -11.57 13.07 25.48
C TYR A 76 -11.90 12.73 26.94
N ALA A 77 -11.84 13.72 27.84
CA ALA A 77 -12.05 13.51 29.27
C ALA A 77 -13.40 12.84 29.54
N ASN A 78 -13.38 11.73 30.27
CA ASN A 78 -14.55 10.93 30.66
C ASN A 78 -15.39 10.34 29.52
N THR A 79 -14.87 10.29 28.29
CA THR A 79 -15.57 9.63 27.19
C THR A 79 -15.26 8.13 27.19
N LYS A 80 -16.31 7.30 27.29
CA LYS A 80 -16.26 5.87 26.97
C LYS A 80 -16.49 5.70 25.46
N LEU A 81 -15.54 5.08 24.78
CA LEU A 81 -15.58 4.84 23.34
C LEU A 81 -15.85 3.35 23.10
N PRO A 82 -17.07 2.98 22.68
CA PRO A 82 -17.40 1.58 22.48
C PRO A 82 -16.58 0.99 21.34
N TYR A 83 -16.21 -0.28 21.50
CA TYR A 83 -15.59 -1.08 20.45
C TYR A 83 -16.22 -2.47 20.41
N LEU A 84 -16.11 -3.11 19.24
CA LEU A 84 -16.70 -4.43 19.02
C LEU A 84 -15.65 -5.51 19.27
N VAL A 85 -16.02 -6.53 20.03
CA VAL A 85 -15.23 -7.72 20.35
C VAL A 85 -15.78 -8.92 19.58
N GLU A 86 -14.87 -9.66 18.96
CA GLU A 86 -15.20 -10.92 18.29
C GLU A 86 -15.58 -11.99 19.32
N ASN A 87 -16.63 -12.75 19.04
CA ASN A 87 -17.29 -13.73 19.93
C ASN A 87 -18.12 -13.12 21.08
N GLU A 88 -18.26 -11.80 21.14
CA GLU A 88 -19.18 -11.11 22.06
C GLU A 88 -20.17 -10.25 21.25
N ASP A 89 -19.66 -9.23 20.54
CA ASP A 89 -20.49 -8.30 19.75
C ASP A 89 -20.77 -8.82 18.32
N TYR A 90 -19.88 -9.65 17.79
CA TYR A 90 -20.05 -10.26 16.48
C TYR A 90 -19.30 -11.59 16.38
N PHE A 91 -19.85 -12.54 15.61
CA PHE A 91 -19.27 -13.86 15.41
C PHE A 91 -18.79 -14.00 13.96
N LYS A 92 -17.50 -14.27 13.74
CA LYS A 92 -17.02 -14.66 12.41
C LYS A 92 -17.28 -16.15 12.20
N ILE A 93 -18.02 -16.49 11.15
CA ILE A 93 -18.44 -17.88 10.85
C ILE A 93 -17.37 -18.65 10.06
N PHE A 94 -16.25 -18.01 9.71
CA PHE A 94 -15.12 -18.63 9.04
C PHE A 94 -13.79 -18.13 9.62
N GLU A 95 -12.97 -19.07 10.08
CA GLU A 95 -11.56 -18.84 10.41
C GLU A 95 -10.67 -19.53 9.38
N LYS A 96 -9.79 -18.77 8.75
CA LYS A 96 -8.48 -19.29 8.34
C LYS A 96 -7.43 -18.22 8.60
N GLY A 97 -6.55 -18.52 9.55
CA GLY A 97 -5.21 -17.98 9.66
C GLY A 97 -5.08 -16.74 10.53
N ASP A 98 -5.00 -16.95 11.84
CA ASP A 98 -4.27 -16.00 12.68
C ASP A 98 -2.78 -16.14 12.41
N CYS A 99 -2.12 -15.01 12.18
CA CYS A 99 -0.66 -14.97 12.11
C CYS A 99 -0.14 -15.04 13.54
N MET A 100 0.52 -16.14 13.90
CA MET A 100 1.25 -16.24 15.16
C MET A 100 2.38 -15.20 15.16
N GLY A 101 2.16 -14.07 15.84
CA GLY A 101 3.19 -13.09 16.09
C GLY A 101 4.27 -13.71 16.97
N ILE A 102 5.49 -13.82 16.46
CA ILE A 102 6.66 -14.17 17.28
C ILE A 102 6.76 -13.10 18.37
N GLY A 103 6.66 -13.52 19.64
CA GLY A 103 6.74 -12.64 20.79
C GLY A 103 8.04 -11.84 20.75
N TYR A 104 7.92 -10.51 20.69
CA TYR A 104 9.08 -9.62 20.71
C TYR A 104 9.70 -9.62 22.12
N ALA A 105 11.01 -9.85 22.19
CA ALA A 105 11.78 -9.71 23.41
C ALA A 105 11.53 -8.32 24.02
N THR A 106 11.02 -8.31 25.25
CA THR A 106 10.81 -7.06 25.99
C THR A 106 12.19 -6.53 26.37
N PRO A 107 12.56 -5.28 26.03
CA PRO A 107 13.87 -4.76 26.36
C PRO A 107 14.08 -4.78 27.87
N ILE A 108 15.25 -5.24 28.31
CA ILE A 108 15.68 -5.17 29.71
C ILE A 108 16.04 -3.71 30.00
N GLY A 109 15.12 -2.97 30.63
CA GLY A 109 15.24 -1.53 30.92
C GLY A 109 13.88 -0.86 31.10
N PRO A 110 13.82 0.47 31.32
CA PRO A 110 12.55 1.19 31.34
C PRO A 110 11.82 0.98 30.01
N ARG A 111 10.54 0.59 30.09
CA ARG A 111 9.73 0.29 28.91
C ARG A 111 9.66 1.54 28.02
N PRO A 112 10.04 1.47 26.73
CA PRO A 112 9.88 2.60 25.82
C PRO A 112 8.42 3.01 25.77
N LYS A 113 8.15 4.31 25.72
CA LYS A 113 6.79 4.80 25.46
C LYS A 113 6.41 4.46 24.03
N TYR A 114 5.29 3.75 23.90
CA TYR A 114 4.70 3.42 22.62
C TYR A 114 3.46 4.26 22.40
N TYR A 115 3.17 4.55 21.14
CA TYR A 115 2.07 5.42 20.79
C TYR A 115 1.07 4.67 19.92
N GLY A 116 -0.17 5.14 19.95
CA GLY A 116 -1.21 4.72 19.05
C GLY A 116 -1.96 5.94 18.52
N MET A 117 -2.66 5.75 17.40
CA MET A 117 -3.54 6.73 16.81
C MET A 117 -4.95 6.19 16.70
N LEU A 118 -5.89 6.95 17.24
CA LEU A 118 -7.30 6.63 17.28
C LEU A 118 -8.05 7.48 16.25
N PHE A 119 -8.89 6.83 15.46
CA PHE A 119 -9.71 7.46 14.42
C PHE A 119 -11.19 7.33 14.83
N LEU A 120 -11.85 8.47 15.02
CA LEU A 120 -13.21 8.54 15.51
C LEU A 120 -14.14 9.19 14.50
N GLN A 121 -15.34 8.62 14.38
CA GLN A 121 -16.46 9.20 13.65
C GLN A 121 -17.57 9.60 14.63
N LYS A 122 -18.14 10.79 14.46
CA LYS A 122 -19.29 11.25 15.24
C LYS A 122 -20.56 10.60 14.70
N GLY A 123 -21.14 9.69 15.48
CA GLY A 123 -22.49 9.18 15.25
C GLY A 123 -23.56 10.11 15.81
N ALA A 124 -24.84 9.70 15.71
CA ALA A 124 -25.97 10.49 16.19
C ALA A 124 -25.98 10.69 17.71
N LYS A 125 -25.53 9.69 18.48
CA LYS A 125 -25.56 9.71 19.96
C LYS A 125 -24.18 9.57 20.62
N GLN A 126 -23.19 9.01 19.91
CA GLN A 126 -21.87 8.73 20.46
C GLN A 126 -20.79 8.76 19.38
N TYR A 127 -19.53 8.82 19.81
CA TYR A 127 -18.38 8.64 18.94
C TYR A 127 -18.09 7.15 18.77
N GLN A 128 -17.81 6.73 17.55
CA GLN A 128 -17.44 5.36 17.22
C GLN A 128 -15.97 5.31 16.82
N VAL A 129 -15.26 4.30 17.30
CA VAL A 129 -13.90 4.01 16.83
C VAL A 129 -14.01 3.36 15.46
N ILE A 130 -13.46 4.01 14.43
CA ILE A 130 -13.45 3.51 13.04
C ILE A 130 -12.08 3.04 12.58
N GLY A 131 -11.06 3.21 13.43
CA GLY A 131 -9.71 2.70 13.19
C GLY A 131 -8.82 2.94 14.39
N ILE A 132 -7.92 1.98 14.63
CA ILE A 132 -6.83 2.09 15.58
C ILE A 132 -5.57 1.68 14.86
N VAL A 133 -4.54 2.53 14.95
CA VAL A 133 -3.21 2.22 14.45
C VAL A 133 -2.30 2.22 15.66
N GLU A 134 -1.76 1.07 16.01
CA GLU A 134 -0.84 0.91 17.12
C GLU A 134 0.49 0.41 16.58
N ASN A 135 1.58 1.01 17.06
CA ASN A 135 2.91 0.54 16.76
C ASN A 135 3.83 0.79 17.96
N ARG A 136 4.81 -0.08 18.14
CA ARG A 136 5.89 0.06 19.13
C ARG A 136 6.95 1.07 18.69
N ASN A 137 6.51 2.17 18.08
CA ASN A 137 7.37 3.21 17.55
C ASN A 137 7.40 4.45 18.48
N PRO A 138 8.55 5.14 18.59
CA PRO A 138 8.63 6.40 19.31
C PRO A 138 7.80 7.48 18.62
N PHE A 139 7.43 8.54 19.36
CA PHE A 139 6.64 9.67 18.86
C PHE A 139 7.16 10.26 17.53
N ALA A 140 8.48 10.34 17.35
CA ALA A 140 9.09 10.88 16.14
C ALA A 140 8.66 10.14 14.86
N SER A 141 8.46 8.81 14.93
CA SER A 141 8.02 7.99 13.80
C SER A 141 6.59 8.27 13.37
N TRP A 142 5.80 8.98 14.18
CA TRP A 142 4.41 9.35 13.85
C TRP A 142 4.30 10.67 13.08
N GLN A 143 5.38 11.46 13.00
CA GLN A 143 5.33 12.80 12.41
C GLN A 143 4.98 12.80 10.93
N ASP A 144 5.46 11.81 10.17
CA ASP A 144 5.13 11.73 8.75
C ASP A 144 3.66 11.39 8.55
N LEU A 145 3.12 10.41 9.28
CA LEU A 145 1.69 10.09 9.26
C LEU A 145 0.83 11.30 9.66
N ILE A 146 1.24 12.05 10.69
CA ILE A 146 0.56 13.30 11.10
C ILE A 146 0.51 14.32 9.96
N LYS A 147 1.63 14.54 9.25
CA LYS A 147 1.68 15.44 8.08
C LYS A 147 0.77 14.94 6.95
N GLN A 148 0.73 13.63 6.70
CA GLN A 148 -0.18 13.05 5.72
C GLN A 148 -1.64 13.32 6.09
N ILE A 149 -2.03 13.07 7.34
CA ILE A 149 -3.40 13.31 7.83
C ILE A 149 -3.77 14.79 7.73
N GLN A 150 -2.87 15.69 8.11
CA GLN A 150 -3.10 17.13 8.04
C GLN A 150 -3.28 17.60 6.59
N SER A 151 -2.45 17.11 5.66
CA SER A 151 -2.59 17.43 4.24
C SER A 151 -3.90 16.89 3.65
N VAL A 152 -4.33 15.67 3.99
CA VAL A 152 -5.65 15.14 3.59
C VAL A 152 -6.79 16.02 4.11
N SER A 153 -6.69 16.48 5.37
CA SER A 153 -7.71 17.33 6.00
C SER A 153 -7.87 18.69 5.28
N THR A 154 -6.85 19.16 4.55
CA THR A 154 -7.00 20.35 3.70
C THR A 154 -7.87 20.10 2.46
N LEU A 155 -7.87 18.88 1.92
CA LEU A 155 -8.67 18.50 0.75
C LEU A 155 -10.18 18.52 1.05
N GLU A 156 -10.57 18.22 2.29
CA GLU A 156 -11.97 18.26 2.74
C GLU A 156 -12.61 19.65 2.56
N LYS A 157 -11.80 20.70 2.69
CA LYS A 157 -12.24 22.10 2.63
C LYS A 157 -12.45 22.58 1.18
N VAL A 158 -11.95 21.85 0.18
CA VAL A 158 -12.05 22.23 -1.23
C VAL A 158 -13.47 21.92 -1.73
N LYS A 159 -14.33 22.92 -1.87
CA LYS A 159 -15.74 22.71 -2.21
C LYS A 159 -15.96 22.29 -3.67
N ASP A 160 -15.17 22.84 -4.60
CA ASP A 160 -15.30 22.51 -6.02
C ASP A 160 -14.83 21.06 -6.28
N PRO A 161 -15.70 20.19 -6.84
CA PRO A 161 -15.34 18.80 -7.08
C PRO A 161 -14.19 18.61 -8.07
N LYS A 162 -14.04 19.46 -9.10
CA LYS A 162 -12.96 19.33 -10.08
C LYS A 162 -11.63 19.76 -9.48
N GLU A 163 -11.61 20.84 -8.72
CA GLU A 163 -10.45 21.28 -7.96
C GLU A 163 -10.04 20.22 -6.91
N ARG A 164 -11.02 19.65 -6.18
CA ARG A 164 -10.77 18.58 -5.20
C ARG A 164 -10.19 17.33 -5.86
N TYR A 165 -10.62 16.99 -7.07
CA TYR A 165 -10.05 15.90 -7.86
C TYR A 165 -8.57 16.16 -8.13
N THR A 166 -8.24 17.30 -8.73
CA THR A 166 -6.85 17.66 -9.07
C THR A 166 -5.95 17.64 -7.84
N LYS A 167 -6.37 18.30 -6.75
CA LYS A 167 -5.60 18.34 -5.50
C LYS A 167 -5.46 16.96 -4.84
N SER A 168 -6.46 16.08 -4.98
CA SER A 168 -6.34 14.71 -4.48
C SER A 168 -5.33 13.90 -5.28
N ILE A 169 -5.26 14.09 -6.60
CA ILE A 169 -4.21 13.47 -7.44
C ILE A 169 -2.82 13.96 -7.01
N ASP A 170 -2.65 15.27 -6.80
CA ASP A 170 -1.38 15.82 -6.33
C ASP A 170 -0.97 15.17 -5.01
N TRP A 171 -1.92 15.05 -4.07
CA TRP A 171 -1.72 14.37 -2.79
C TRP A 171 -1.31 12.90 -2.96
N PHE A 172 -1.96 12.13 -3.83
CA PHE A 172 -1.58 10.74 -4.11
C PHE A 172 -0.12 10.64 -4.58
N LEU A 173 0.27 11.50 -5.52
CA LEU A 173 1.62 11.56 -6.06
C LEU A 173 2.65 12.05 -5.02
N ASP A 174 2.30 13.01 -4.16
CA ASP A 174 3.18 13.48 -3.07
C ASP A 174 3.45 12.40 -2.01
N ASN A 175 2.51 11.47 -1.85
CA ASN A 175 2.58 10.43 -0.83
C ASN A 175 3.00 9.06 -1.38
N ASN A 176 3.41 8.97 -2.65
CA ASN A 176 3.81 7.73 -3.32
C ASN A 176 2.72 6.64 -3.32
N VAL A 177 1.44 7.03 -3.35
CA VAL A 177 0.29 6.11 -3.37
C VAL A 177 -0.51 6.33 -4.65
N ALA A 178 -0.90 5.26 -5.32
CA ALA A 178 -1.78 5.35 -6.50
C ALA A 178 -3.25 5.57 -6.09
N PRO A 179 -4.06 6.30 -6.88
CA PRO A 179 -5.49 6.42 -6.63
C PRO A 179 -6.19 5.04 -6.64
N ASP A 180 -7.05 4.79 -5.66
CA ASP A 180 -7.79 3.52 -5.55
C ASP A 180 -9.03 3.47 -6.47
N GLU A 181 -9.60 2.26 -6.62
CA GLU A 181 -10.80 2.05 -7.44
C GLU A 181 -12.00 2.88 -6.96
N ASN A 182 -12.15 3.07 -5.63
CA ASN A 182 -13.25 3.85 -5.08
C ASN A 182 -13.14 5.32 -5.49
N PHE A 183 -11.94 5.89 -5.48
CA PHE A 183 -11.66 7.24 -5.92
C PHE A 183 -12.03 7.42 -7.39
N VAL A 184 -11.54 6.54 -8.26
CA VAL A 184 -11.85 6.55 -9.70
C VAL A 184 -13.36 6.46 -9.92
N LYS A 185 -14.02 5.49 -9.27
CA LYS A 185 -15.47 5.26 -9.36
C LYS A 185 -16.27 6.48 -8.92
N TYR A 186 -15.92 7.11 -7.80
CA TYR A 186 -16.61 8.30 -7.29
C TYR A 186 -16.55 9.45 -8.29
N TYR A 187 -15.37 9.75 -8.85
CA TYR A 187 -15.21 10.86 -9.78
C TYR A 187 -15.80 10.57 -11.17
N LYS A 188 -15.92 9.29 -11.55
CA LYS A 188 -16.69 8.85 -12.72
C LYS A 188 -18.19 9.06 -12.51
N GLN A 189 -18.73 8.70 -11.34
CA GLN A 189 -20.14 8.95 -10.98
C GLN A 189 -20.48 10.45 -10.94
N LYS A 190 -19.52 11.31 -10.60
CA LYS A 190 -19.68 12.77 -10.64
C LYS A 190 -19.51 13.38 -12.04
N GLY A 191 -19.25 12.58 -13.07
CA GLY A 191 -19.05 13.06 -14.45
C GLY A 191 -17.76 13.85 -14.67
N ILE A 192 -16.83 13.82 -13.72
CA ILE A 192 -15.53 14.52 -13.79
C ILE A 192 -14.52 13.66 -14.54
N LEU A 193 -14.57 12.35 -14.32
CA LEU A 193 -13.77 11.36 -15.00
C LEU A 193 -14.63 10.58 -16.00
N LYS A 194 -14.05 10.23 -17.16
CA LYS A 194 -14.72 9.44 -18.20
C LYS A 194 -14.10 8.05 -18.41
N THR A 195 -12.94 7.82 -17.80
CA THR A 195 -12.12 6.61 -17.95
C THR A 195 -12.11 5.80 -16.66
N ASP A 196 -11.67 4.54 -16.76
CA ASP A 196 -11.46 3.66 -15.60
C ASP A 196 -10.08 3.81 -14.96
N THR A 197 -9.29 4.77 -15.44
CA THR A 197 -8.04 5.22 -14.84
C THR A 197 -8.10 6.71 -14.54
N ALA A 198 -7.39 7.15 -13.49
CA ALA A 198 -7.31 8.57 -13.17
C ALA A 198 -6.67 9.35 -14.33
N LYS A 199 -7.34 10.44 -14.75
CA LYS A 199 -6.80 11.38 -15.73
C LYS A 199 -5.87 12.38 -15.06
N LEU A 200 -4.65 12.48 -15.56
CA LEU A 200 -3.62 13.40 -15.08
C LEU A 200 -3.52 14.63 -15.99
N ASN A 201 -3.17 15.79 -15.42
CA ASN A 201 -2.64 16.91 -16.20
C ASN A 201 -1.14 16.68 -16.52
N GLU A 202 -0.53 17.58 -17.30
CA GLU A 202 0.86 17.42 -17.75
C GLU A 202 1.87 17.34 -16.60
N GLN A 203 1.70 18.18 -15.57
CA GLN A 203 2.60 18.20 -14.40
C GLN A 203 2.46 16.91 -13.57
N GLN A 204 1.23 16.46 -13.35
CA GLN A 204 0.93 15.21 -12.65
C GLN A 204 1.44 13.99 -13.42
N LEU A 205 1.32 14.00 -14.75
CA LEU A 205 1.85 12.94 -15.61
C LEU A 205 3.37 12.88 -15.53
N ALA A 206 4.06 14.02 -15.61
CA ALA A 206 5.51 14.07 -15.48
C ALA A 206 5.98 13.52 -14.12
N LYS A 207 5.27 13.85 -13.04
CA LYS A 207 5.57 13.33 -11.70
C LYS A 207 5.30 11.83 -11.57
N ALA A 208 4.14 11.34 -12.04
CA ALA A 208 3.83 9.92 -12.03
C ALA A 208 4.86 9.10 -12.83
N ARG A 209 5.33 9.63 -13.97
CA ARG A 209 6.43 9.03 -14.74
C ARG A 209 7.71 8.95 -13.92
N ALA A 210 8.13 10.05 -13.30
CA ALA A 210 9.34 10.06 -12.47
C ALA A 210 9.26 9.05 -11.32
N LEU A 211 8.11 8.96 -10.63
CA LEU A 211 7.88 7.99 -9.57
C LEU A 211 7.95 6.54 -10.09
N PHE A 212 7.32 6.26 -11.23
CA PHE A 212 7.36 4.95 -11.86
C PHE A 212 8.79 4.52 -12.23
N PHE A 213 9.51 5.36 -12.96
CA PHE A 213 10.87 5.03 -13.42
C PHE A 213 11.90 5.00 -12.27
N ASN A 214 11.59 5.61 -11.12
CA ASN A 214 12.35 5.45 -9.89
C ASN A 214 12.03 4.15 -9.12
N GLY A 215 11.20 3.27 -9.69
CA GLY A 215 10.93 1.94 -9.15
C GLY A 215 9.53 1.72 -8.59
N ASN A 216 8.69 2.76 -8.50
CA ASN A 216 7.33 2.61 -7.96
C ASN A 216 6.32 2.19 -9.05
N GLU A 217 6.26 0.89 -9.30
CA GLU A 217 5.44 0.30 -10.36
C GLU A 217 3.93 0.43 -10.14
N THR A 218 3.46 0.85 -8.94
CA THR A 218 2.02 1.09 -8.70
C THR A 218 1.45 2.20 -9.58
N PHE A 219 2.30 3.06 -10.14
CA PHE A 219 1.91 4.13 -11.05
C PHE A 219 1.81 3.70 -12.52
N LEU A 220 2.06 2.43 -12.85
CA LEU A 220 2.03 1.92 -14.23
C LEU A 220 0.74 2.28 -14.96
N ASP A 221 -0.41 2.00 -14.35
CA ASP A 221 -1.73 2.21 -14.98
C ASP A 221 -2.01 3.70 -15.27
N LEU A 222 -1.35 4.63 -14.56
CA LEU A 222 -1.49 6.07 -14.79
C LEU A 222 -0.73 6.57 -16.01
N ILE A 223 0.34 5.88 -16.41
CA ILE A 223 1.25 6.31 -17.48
C ILE A 223 1.21 5.40 -18.71
N ALA A 224 0.60 4.21 -18.59
CA ALA A 224 0.57 3.16 -19.61
C ALA A 224 0.14 3.63 -21.00
N ASN A 225 -0.83 4.54 -21.06
CA ASN A 225 -1.40 5.00 -22.34
C ASN A 225 -0.50 5.98 -23.10
N THR A 226 0.45 6.64 -22.43
CA THR A 226 1.25 7.73 -23.01
C THR A 226 2.73 7.41 -23.14
N ASN A 227 3.21 6.33 -22.52
CA ASN A 227 4.65 6.05 -22.39
C ASN A 227 5.03 4.60 -22.72
N GLN A 228 4.34 4.00 -23.69
CA GLN A 228 4.49 2.57 -24.00
C GLN A 228 5.93 2.15 -24.33
N THR A 229 6.65 2.97 -25.09
CA THR A 229 8.04 2.69 -25.47
C THR A 229 8.96 2.73 -24.25
N GLU A 230 8.90 3.79 -23.45
CA GLU A 230 9.78 3.91 -22.27
C GLU A 230 9.46 2.88 -21.19
N ILE A 231 8.17 2.52 -21.04
CA ILE A 231 7.74 1.42 -20.15
C ILE A 231 8.29 0.08 -20.65
N LYS A 232 8.23 -0.19 -21.96
CA LYS A 232 8.82 -1.38 -22.57
C LYS A 232 10.32 -1.45 -22.25
N ASP A 233 11.06 -0.37 -22.48
CA ASP A 233 12.50 -0.33 -22.28
C ASP A 233 12.89 -0.49 -20.81
N TYR A 234 12.12 0.13 -19.90
CA TYR A 234 12.28 -0.05 -18.45
C TYR A 234 12.13 -1.52 -18.02
N TYR A 235 11.07 -2.19 -18.48
CA TYR A 235 10.85 -3.60 -18.15
C TYR A 235 11.85 -4.52 -18.84
N LEU A 236 12.26 -4.21 -20.06
CA LEU A 236 13.31 -4.95 -20.76
C LEU A 236 14.65 -4.87 -20.01
N GLN A 237 14.99 -3.69 -19.48
CA GLN A 237 16.19 -3.54 -18.64
C GLN A 237 16.08 -4.40 -17.38
N LYS A 238 14.92 -4.44 -16.72
CA LYS A 238 14.71 -5.34 -15.57
C LYS A 238 14.87 -6.82 -15.89
N LEU A 239 14.37 -7.27 -17.05
CA LEU A 239 14.60 -8.64 -17.50
C LEU A 239 16.09 -8.93 -17.66
N LYS A 240 16.85 -8.00 -18.26
CA LYS A 240 18.30 -8.10 -18.38
C LYS A 240 18.97 -8.19 -17.02
N ASP A 241 18.63 -7.30 -16.09
CA ASP A 241 19.21 -7.28 -14.74
C ASP A 241 18.97 -8.60 -14.00
N ILE A 242 17.75 -9.16 -14.07
CA ILE A 242 17.44 -10.49 -13.52
C ILE A 242 18.34 -11.55 -14.16
N SER A 243 18.46 -11.58 -15.49
CA SER A 243 19.23 -12.61 -16.20
C SER A 243 20.74 -12.63 -15.89
N PHE A 244 21.29 -11.52 -15.38
CA PHE A 244 22.71 -11.39 -15.02
C PHE A 244 23.05 -11.86 -13.60
N GLN A 245 22.07 -12.23 -12.78
CA GLN A 245 22.32 -12.80 -11.45
C GLN A 245 23.06 -14.15 -11.54
N SER A 246 23.81 -14.49 -10.49
CA SER A 246 24.53 -15.77 -10.38
C SER A 246 23.58 -16.95 -10.11
N GLU A 247 22.52 -16.70 -9.34
CA GLU A 247 21.46 -17.65 -9.01
C GLU A 247 20.12 -16.93 -9.02
N TYR A 248 19.03 -17.66 -9.27
CA TYR A 248 17.69 -17.11 -9.38
C TYR A 248 16.80 -17.67 -8.29
N GLU A 249 16.16 -16.79 -7.52
CA GLU A 249 15.11 -17.21 -6.60
C GLU A 249 13.79 -17.41 -7.35
N PHE A 250 12.84 -18.12 -6.73
CA PHE A 250 11.50 -18.29 -7.30
C PHE A 250 10.83 -16.93 -7.59
N GLY A 251 11.04 -15.94 -6.71
CA GLY A 251 10.53 -14.58 -6.87
C GLY A 251 11.06 -13.89 -8.14
N ASP A 252 12.35 -14.02 -8.43
CA ASP A 252 12.96 -13.46 -9.65
C ASP A 252 12.38 -14.11 -10.90
N CYS A 253 12.26 -15.44 -10.89
CA CYS A 253 11.71 -16.19 -12.01
C CYS A 253 10.23 -15.85 -12.26
N LEU A 254 9.44 -15.72 -11.21
CA LEU A 254 8.03 -15.31 -11.29
C LEU A 254 7.91 -13.89 -11.85
N ARG A 255 8.71 -12.96 -11.35
CA ARG A 255 8.73 -11.57 -11.86
C ARG A 255 9.14 -11.53 -13.32
N PHE A 256 10.17 -12.26 -13.71
CA PHE A 256 10.63 -12.36 -15.10
C PHE A 256 9.50 -12.84 -16.00
N ARG A 257 8.86 -13.97 -15.65
CA ARG A 257 7.73 -14.55 -16.38
C ARG A 257 6.59 -13.54 -16.56
N ARG A 258 6.15 -12.89 -15.47
CA ARG A 258 5.05 -11.91 -15.51
C ARG A 258 5.37 -10.73 -16.44
N VAL A 259 6.59 -10.21 -16.36
CA VAL A 259 7.05 -9.12 -17.23
C VAL A 259 7.10 -9.56 -18.70
N VAL A 260 7.64 -10.74 -19.01
CA VAL A 260 7.65 -11.30 -20.38
C VAL A 260 6.23 -11.43 -20.92
N CYS A 261 5.32 -12.04 -20.15
CA CYS A 261 3.91 -12.17 -20.55
C CYS A 261 3.28 -10.79 -20.78
N MET A 262 3.52 -9.80 -19.93
CA MET A 262 3.01 -8.46 -20.16
C MET A 262 3.55 -7.84 -21.47
N LEU A 263 4.86 -7.92 -21.71
CA LEU A 263 5.53 -7.32 -22.87
C LEU A 263 5.16 -7.99 -24.21
N THR A 264 4.69 -9.24 -24.18
CA THR A 264 4.32 -10.03 -25.36
C THR A 264 2.81 -10.20 -25.54
N ASN A 265 2.01 -9.56 -24.67
CA ASN A 265 0.57 -9.79 -24.55
C ASN A 265 0.22 -11.28 -24.39
N ASP A 266 0.90 -11.90 -23.43
CA ASP A 266 0.87 -13.34 -23.15
C ASP A 266 1.08 -14.16 -24.43
N PHE A 267 2.14 -13.79 -25.17
CA PHE A 267 2.45 -14.30 -26.51
C PHE A 267 1.23 -14.28 -27.45
N ASN A 268 0.62 -13.10 -27.59
CA ASN A 268 -0.63 -12.86 -28.33
C ASN A 268 -1.82 -13.74 -27.88
N ASN A 269 -1.90 -14.08 -26.58
CA ASN A 269 -2.89 -14.97 -26.00
C ASN A 269 -2.90 -16.39 -26.61
N ASN A 270 -1.80 -16.85 -27.19
CA ASN A 270 -1.67 -18.21 -27.72
C ASN A 270 -1.14 -19.14 -26.63
N TYR A 271 -2.01 -20.02 -26.10
CA TYR A 271 -1.65 -20.98 -25.06
C TYR A 271 -0.66 -22.04 -25.54
N ASP A 272 -0.64 -22.33 -26.84
CA ASP A 272 0.25 -23.31 -27.46
C ASP A 272 1.57 -22.69 -27.95
N ASP A 273 1.80 -21.40 -27.70
CA ASP A 273 3.05 -20.75 -28.08
C ASP A 273 4.23 -21.34 -27.31
N VAL A 274 5.23 -21.85 -28.03
CA VAL A 274 6.41 -22.47 -27.42
C VAL A 274 7.14 -21.50 -26.47
N ASN A 275 7.11 -20.20 -26.75
CA ASN A 275 7.75 -19.18 -25.90
C ASN A 275 6.97 -18.94 -24.61
N ARG A 276 5.65 -19.14 -24.63
CA ARG A 276 4.83 -19.17 -23.42
C ARG A 276 5.20 -20.36 -22.54
N VAL A 277 5.29 -21.56 -23.13
CA VAL A 277 5.70 -22.77 -22.42
C VAL A 277 7.09 -22.59 -21.79
N LEU A 278 8.03 -22.01 -22.54
CA LEU A 278 9.37 -21.68 -22.04
C LEU A 278 9.34 -20.67 -20.89
N SER A 279 8.47 -19.67 -20.95
CA SER A 279 8.29 -18.69 -19.86
C SER A 279 7.72 -19.34 -18.59
N ASP A 280 6.73 -20.23 -18.73
CA ASP A 280 6.10 -20.95 -17.60
C ASP A 280 7.09 -21.87 -16.88
N LEU A 281 7.97 -22.52 -17.64
CA LEU A 281 9.02 -23.40 -17.17
C LEU A 281 9.99 -22.72 -16.17
N LEU A 282 10.21 -21.40 -16.27
CA LEU A 282 11.08 -20.66 -15.34
C LEU A 282 10.64 -20.76 -13.87
N THR A 283 9.34 -20.96 -13.63
CA THR A 283 8.74 -21.05 -12.29
C THR A 283 8.52 -22.48 -11.80
N LYS A 284 8.96 -23.50 -12.56
CA LYS A 284 8.85 -24.90 -12.14
C LYS A 284 10.13 -25.38 -11.45
N ASP A 285 9.96 -26.28 -10.48
CA ASP A 285 11.07 -26.89 -9.73
C ASP A 285 11.89 -27.87 -10.58
N GLU A 286 11.38 -28.26 -11.75
CA GLU A 286 12.01 -29.18 -12.70
C GLU A 286 13.27 -28.60 -13.38
N LEU A 287 13.48 -27.29 -13.31
CA LEU A 287 14.58 -26.59 -13.97
C LEU A 287 15.65 -26.12 -12.98
N GLU A 288 16.85 -26.66 -13.13
CA GLU A 288 18.05 -26.16 -12.47
C GLU A 288 18.40 -24.72 -12.91
N ASN A 289 18.99 -23.93 -12.03
CA ASN A 289 19.26 -22.50 -12.29
C ASN A 289 20.09 -22.22 -13.56
N TYR A 290 21.10 -23.05 -13.88
CA TYR A 290 21.88 -22.86 -15.11
C TYR A 290 21.07 -23.11 -16.39
N LYS A 291 19.96 -23.86 -16.32
CA LYS A 291 19.06 -24.11 -17.46
C LYS A 291 18.07 -22.96 -17.68
N LYS A 292 17.83 -22.12 -16.66
CA LYS A 292 16.92 -20.97 -16.74
C LYS A 292 17.54 -19.80 -17.51
N LYS A 293 18.84 -19.56 -17.36
CA LYS A 293 19.54 -18.43 -18.02
C LYS A 293 19.43 -18.44 -19.54
N PRO A 294 19.67 -19.56 -20.26
CA PRO A 294 19.49 -19.60 -21.71
C PRO A 294 18.06 -19.27 -22.15
N ILE A 295 17.06 -19.74 -21.40
CA ILE A 295 15.64 -19.45 -21.67
C ILE A 295 15.38 -17.95 -21.52
N MET A 296 15.83 -17.34 -20.41
CA MET A 296 15.68 -15.90 -20.18
C MET A 296 16.33 -15.06 -21.29
N LEU A 297 17.56 -15.39 -21.70
CA LEU A 297 18.27 -14.67 -22.76
C LEU A 297 17.54 -14.78 -24.11
N TYR A 298 17.04 -15.96 -24.44
CA TYR A 298 16.24 -16.17 -25.64
C TYR A 298 14.94 -15.34 -25.63
N LEU A 299 14.22 -15.30 -24.50
CA LEU A 299 13.00 -14.50 -24.36
C LEU A 299 13.26 -12.99 -24.44
N ILE A 300 14.39 -12.52 -23.90
CA ILE A 300 14.82 -11.11 -24.03
C ILE A 300 15.05 -10.75 -25.52
N ASP A 301 15.83 -11.57 -26.22
CA ASP A 301 16.13 -11.37 -27.65
C ASP A 301 14.86 -11.36 -28.51
N LEU A 302 13.90 -12.24 -28.21
CA LEU A 302 12.59 -12.29 -28.85
C LEU A 302 11.79 -10.98 -28.67
N ILE A 303 11.79 -10.41 -27.47
CA ILE A 303 11.11 -9.14 -27.16
C ILE A 303 11.79 -7.95 -27.86
N GLU A 304 13.11 -7.97 -27.95
CA GLU A 304 13.93 -6.97 -28.65
C GLU A 304 13.66 -6.97 -30.16
N LYS A 305 13.55 -8.17 -30.75
CA LYS A 305 13.25 -8.37 -32.18
C LYS A 305 11.80 -8.04 -32.56
N LYS A 306 10.95 -7.69 -31.59
CA LYS A 306 9.55 -7.22 -31.78
C LYS A 306 8.65 -8.22 -32.51
N THR A 307 8.81 -9.51 -32.25
CA THR A 307 8.03 -10.56 -32.94
C THR A 307 6.58 -10.66 -32.45
N TYR A 308 6.25 -10.01 -31.32
CA TYR A 308 4.94 -10.06 -30.66
C TYR A 308 4.31 -8.68 -30.52
N LYS A 309 2.97 -8.64 -30.46
CA LYS A 309 2.26 -7.39 -30.12
C LYS A 309 2.47 -7.14 -28.63
N THR A 310 2.89 -5.92 -28.30
CA THR A 310 2.91 -5.48 -26.90
C THR A 310 1.47 -5.37 -26.40
N GLY A 311 1.20 -5.93 -25.23
CA GLY A 311 -0.12 -5.85 -24.60
C GLY A 311 -0.38 -4.47 -24.01
N ALA A 312 -1.61 -4.24 -23.54
CA ALA A 312 -1.87 -3.13 -22.64
C ALA A 312 -1.08 -3.37 -21.33
N PHE A 313 -0.23 -2.41 -20.98
CA PHE A 313 0.49 -2.39 -19.71
C PHE A 313 -0.51 -2.21 -18.57
N SER A 314 -0.44 -3.10 -17.57
CA SER A 314 -1.25 -2.95 -16.37
C SER A 314 -0.58 -3.58 -15.16
N SER A 315 -0.74 -2.92 -14.00
CA SER A 315 -0.24 -3.44 -12.72
C SER A 315 -0.84 -4.79 -12.35
N SER A 316 -2.08 -5.07 -12.79
CA SER A 316 -2.77 -6.35 -12.58
C SER A 316 -2.09 -7.56 -13.23
N LYS A 317 -1.16 -7.34 -14.17
CA LYS A 317 -0.40 -8.39 -14.86
C LYS A 317 0.95 -8.70 -14.19
N LEU A 318 1.35 -7.95 -13.17
CA LEU A 318 2.65 -8.01 -12.50
C LEU A 318 2.59 -8.70 -11.14
#